data_AF-X1LTC0-F1
#
_entry.id   AF-X1LTC0-F1
#
_cell.length_a   1.000
_cell.length_b   1.000
_cell.length_c   1.000
_cell.angle_alpha   90.00
_cell.angle_beta   90.00
_cell.angle_gamma   90.00
#
_symmetry.space_group_name_H-M   'P 1'
#
loop_
_entity.id
_entity.type
_entity.pdbx_description
1 polymer ?
#
loop_
_entity_poly.entity_id
_entity_poly.type
_entity_poly.pdbx_seq_one_letter_code
_entity_poly.pdbx_strand_id
1 'polypeptide(L)'
;SIYPNAGLPNQFGEYEETPDEMAGYIKDFLDNKFVNIIGGCCGTTPEHIKRFVKLAEKAERRSPPDLKQTLNLSGLEPLTVFPGSNFINIGERTNVSGSRKFAGLIREEKYEEALSVARQQVERGAQILDVNMDDVMLDSEKAITRFLNFLASDPEIARIPVLNCLVNICNIIHMNCL
;
A
#
# COMPACT_ATOMS: atom_id res chain seq x y z
N SER A 1 -0.95 12.02 11.21
CA SER A 1 -1.22 13.46 11.01
C SER A 1 -2.52 13.60 10.23
N ILE A 2 -3.15 14.76 10.22
CA ILE A 2 -4.25 15.10 9.31
C ILE A 2 -4.07 16.54 8.81
N TYR A 3 -4.35 16.79 7.54
CA TYR A 3 -4.30 18.11 6.93
C TYR A 3 -5.35 18.17 5.81
N PRO A 4 -6.63 18.42 6.14
CA PRO A 4 -7.69 18.37 5.16
C PRO A 4 -7.64 19.58 4.22
N ASN A 5 -8.28 19.43 3.06
CA ASN A 5 -8.64 20.56 2.20
C ASN A 5 -9.77 21.37 2.84
N ALA A 6 -9.94 22.63 2.44
CA ALA A 6 -11.08 23.47 2.82
C ALA A 6 -12.34 23.08 2.02
N GLY A 7 -12.80 21.86 2.23
CA GLY A 7 -13.92 21.24 1.54
C GLY A 7 -13.53 20.60 0.21
N LEU A 8 -14.57 20.19 -0.54
CA LEU A 8 -14.42 19.76 -1.92
C LEU A 8 -14.32 20.99 -2.84
N PRO A 9 -13.49 20.93 -3.90
CA PRO A 9 -13.42 22.03 -4.85
C PRO A 9 -14.78 22.23 -5.55
N ASN A 10 -15.18 23.48 -5.72
CA ASN A 10 -16.36 23.84 -6.50
C ASN A 10 -16.11 23.66 -8.01
N GLN A 11 -17.10 23.98 -8.86
CA GLN A 11 -16.98 23.84 -10.33
C GLN A 11 -15.87 24.71 -10.95
N PHE A 12 -15.41 25.73 -10.23
CA PHE A 12 -14.31 26.61 -10.62
C PHE A 12 -12.96 26.20 -9.99
N GLY A 13 -12.93 25.11 -9.21
CA GLY A 13 -11.74 24.63 -8.51
C GLY A 13 -11.42 25.36 -7.21
N GLU A 14 -12.32 26.21 -6.72
CA GLU A 14 -12.14 26.99 -5.50
C GLU A 14 -12.66 26.23 -4.27
N TYR A 15 -12.16 26.61 -3.10
CA TYR A 15 -12.47 26.01 -1.81
C TYR A 15 -13.21 27.02 -0.94
N GLU A 16 -14.39 26.66 -0.46
CA GLU A 16 -15.33 27.60 0.19
C GLU A 16 -15.55 27.33 1.67
N GLU A 17 -15.10 26.19 2.21
CA GLU A 17 -15.27 25.92 3.65
C GLU A 17 -14.49 26.94 4.48
N THR A 18 -15.17 27.44 5.50
CA THR A 18 -14.67 28.51 6.35
C THR A 18 -13.79 27.99 7.49
N PRO A 19 -12.97 28.86 8.13
CA PRO A 19 -12.18 28.48 9.29
C PRO A 19 -12.97 27.85 10.43
N ASP A 20 -14.21 28.29 10.68
CA ASP A 20 -15.03 27.77 11.77
C ASP A 20 -15.66 26.40 11.45
N GLU A 21 -16.08 26.18 10.20
CA GLU A 21 -16.59 24.88 9.74
C GLU A 21 -15.51 23.80 9.84
N MET A 22 -14.34 24.05 9.26
CA MET A 22 -13.21 23.11 9.34
C MET A 22 -12.75 22.90 10.78
N ALA A 23 -12.78 23.94 11.61
CA ALA A 23 -12.41 23.83 13.02
C ALA A 23 -13.35 22.92 13.80
N GLY A 24 -14.63 22.87 13.43
CA GLY A 24 -15.58 21.89 13.96
C GLY A 24 -15.10 20.46 13.74
N TYR A 25 -14.75 20.10 12.51
CA TYR A 25 -14.23 18.77 12.19
C TYR A 25 -12.91 18.46 12.90
N ILE A 26 -11.96 19.41 12.88
CA ILE A 26 -10.67 19.24 13.56
C ILE A 26 -10.85 19.03 15.06
N LYS A 27 -11.81 19.73 15.68
CA LYS A 27 -12.13 19.55 17.10
C LYS A 27 -12.53 18.11 17.40
N ASP A 28 -13.36 17.48 16.56
CA ASP A 28 -13.76 16.09 16.75
C ASP A 28 -12.56 15.13 16.70
N PHE A 29 -11.61 15.34 15.79
CA PHE A 29 -10.37 14.54 15.73
C PHE A 29 -9.47 14.72 16.95
N LEU A 30 -9.43 15.93 17.52
CA LEU A 30 -8.68 16.24 18.72
C LEU A 30 -9.34 15.63 19.97
N ASP A 31 -10.65 15.82 20.13
CA ASP A 31 -11.42 15.32 21.28
C ASP A 31 -11.40 13.79 21.36
N ASN A 32 -11.45 13.11 20.21
CA ASN A 32 -11.35 11.66 20.14
C ASN A 32 -9.90 11.14 20.14
N LYS A 33 -8.90 12.02 20.25
CA LYS A 33 -7.48 11.67 20.30
C LYS A 33 -7.05 10.80 19.12
N PHE A 34 -7.48 11.15 17.90
CA PHE A 34 -7.11 10.40 16.69
C PHE A 34 -5.80 10.88 16.07
N VAL A 35 -5.34 12.09 16.40
CA VAL A 35 -4.20 12.72 15.72
C VAL A 35 -3.21 13.34 16.70
N ASN A 36 -1.96 13.43 16.24
CA ASN A 36 -0.87 14.12 16.96
C ASN A 36 -0.38 15.39 16.25
N ILE A 37 -0.72 15.53 14.97
CA ILE A 37 -0.30 16.64 14.12
C ILE A 37 -1.51 16.98 13.26
N ILE A 38 -1.90 18.25 13.27
CA ILE A 38 -2.97 18.82 12.46
C ILE A 38 -2.39 19.91 11.56
N GLY A 39 -2.99 20.12 10.39
CA GLY A 39 -2.59 21.14 9.44
C GLY A 39 -3.70 21.41 8.43
N GLY A 40 -3.32 21.95 7.28
CA GLY A 40 -4.24 22.19 6.16
C GLY A 40 -3.56 21.91 4.83
N CYS A 41 -4.37 21.60 3.82
CA CYS A 41 -3.93 21.35 2.45
C CYS A 41 -4.54 22.40 1.51
N CYS A 42 -5.13 22.01 0.39
CA CYS A 42 -5.67 22.92 -0.61
C CYS A 42 -6.81 23.78 -0.03
N GLY A 43 -6.82 25.07 -0.36
CA GLY A 43 -7.82 26.03 0.11
C GLY A 43 -7.65 26.53 1.54
N THR A 44 -6.78 25.89 2.34
CA THR A 44 -6.56 26.34 3.72
C THR A 44 -5.71 27.61 3.78
N THR A 45 -6.13 28.55 4.63
CA THR A 45 -5.52 29.88 4.76
C THR A 45 -4.90 30.06 6.16
N PRO A 46 -4.09 31.12 6.38
CA PRO A 46 -3.59 31.43 7.72
C PRO A 46 -4.70 31.61 8.77
N GLU A 47 -5.92 31.98 8.38
CA GLU A 47 -7.07 32.11 9.29
C GLU A 47 -7.53 30.74 9.79
N HIS A 48 -7.57 29.73 8.92
CA HIS A 48 -7.84 28.34 9.29
C HIS A 48 -6.81 27.84 10.31
N ILE A 49 -5.52 28.03 10.01
CA ILE A 49 -4.44 27.60 10.89
C ILE A 49 -4.51 28.29 12.26
N LYS A 50 -4.78 29.61 12.30
CA LYS A 50 -5.00 30.33 13.58
C LYS A 50 -6.13 29.71 14.39
N ARG A 51 -7.20 29.25 13.74
CA ARG A 51 -8.32 28.59 14.42
C ARG A 51 -7.92 27.22 14.95
N PHE A 52 -7.19 26.43 14.16
CA PHE A 52 -6.70 25.11 14.56
C PHE A 52 -5.73 25.19 15.74
N VAL A 53 -4.82 26.18 15.75
CA VAL A 53 -3.88 26.41 16.87
C VAL A 53 -4.64 26.61 18.18
N LYS A 54 -5.68 27.46 18.19
CA LYS A 54 -6.51 27.71 19.40
C LYS A 54 -7.19 26.45 19.93
N LEU A 55 -7.53 25.49 19.06
CA LEU A 55 -8.09 24.21 19.46
C LEU A 55 -6.99 23.28 19.98
N ALA A 56 -5.87 23.17 19.27
CA ALA A 56 -4.75 22.31 19.63
C ALA A 56 -4.11 22.68 20.96
N GLU A 57 -4.01 23.96 21.30
CA GLU A 57 -3.50 24.44 22.60
C GLU A 57 -4.27 23.88 23.80
N LYS A 58 -5.54 23.54 23.61
CA LYS A 58 -6.43 22.99 24.65
C LYS A 58 -6.59 21.47 24.55
N ALA A 59 -6.14 20.87 23.47
CA ALA A 59 -6.34 19.45 23.20
C ALA A 59 -5.33 18.60 23.95
N GLU A 60 -5.76 17.42 24.38
CA GLU A 60 -4.86 16.43 24.93
C GLU A 60 -4.15 15.67 23.80
N ARG A 61 -2.84 15.49 23.94
CA ARG A 61 -2.05 14.73 22.97
C ARG A 61 -2.50 13.27 22.96
N ARG A 62 -2.79 12.73 21.77
CA ARG A 62 -2.96 11.29 21.56
C ARG A 62 -1.73 10.51 22.03
N SER A 63 -1.93 9.52 22.90
CA SER A 63 -0.90 8.52 23.20
C SER A 63 -0.92 7.42 22.15
N PRO A 64 0.19 7.13 21.46
CA PRO A 64 0.26 5.99 20.56
C PRO A 64 -0.06 4.68 21.31
N PRO A 65 -0.83 3.77 20.70
CA PRO A 65 -1.08 2.47 21.30
C PRO A 65 0.23 1.66 21.38
N ASP A 66 0.33 0.79 22.37
CA ASP A 66 1.40 -0.21 22.42
C ASP A 66 1.16 -1.24 21.31
N LEU A 67 2.08 -1.29 20.34
CA LEU A 67 1.96 -2.16 19.19
C LEU A 67 2.54 -3.54 19.54
N LYS A 68 1.72 -4.58 19.46
CA LYS A 68 2.20 -5.95 19.56
C LYS A 68 3.12 -6.25 18.38
N GLN A 69 4.21 -6.97 18.64
CA GLN A 69 5.08 -7.45 17.59
C GLN A 69 4.38 -8.57 16.80
N THR A 70 3.82 -8.21 15.65
CA THR A 70 3.21 -9.13 14.67
C THR A 70 3.86 -8.92 13.32
N LEU A 71 3.82 -9.95 12.46
CA LEU A 71 4.23 -9.80 11.07
C LEU A 71 3.08 -9.12 10.32
N ASN A 72 3.32 -7.92 9.80
CA ASN A 72 2.35 -7.18 8.99
C ASN A 72 2.89 -7.08 7.57
N LEU A 73 2.13 -7.62 6.63
CA LEU A 73 2.39 -7.59 5.20
C LEU A 73 1.22 -6.87 4.51
N SER A 74 1.41 -6.44 3.26
CA SER A 74 0.34 -5.80 2.50
C SER A 74 0.48 -6.03 1.01
N GLY A 75 -0.64 -6.31 0.36
CA GLY A 75 -0.88 -5.94 -1.03
C GLY A 75 -1.72 -4.65 -1.04
N LEU A 76 -2.84 -4.65 -1.77
CA LEU A 76 -3.90 -3.65 -1.59
C LEU A 76 -4.68 -3.86 -0.28
N GLU A 77 -4.67 -5.10 0.25
CA GLU A 77 -5.27 -5.44 1.54
C GLU A 77 -4.17 -5.78 2.57
N PRO A 78 -4.38 -5.44 3.85
CA PRO A 78 -3.44 -5.78 4.91
C PRO A 78 -3.54 -7.27 5.29
N LEU A 79 -2.40 -7.91 5.51
CA LEU A 79 -2.26 -9.25 6.07
C LEU A 79 -1.45 -9.20 7.37
N THR A 80 -2.11 -9.42 8.50
CA THR A 80 -1.46 -9.49 9.82
C THR A 80 -1.39 -10.94 10.28
N VAL A 81 -0.18 -11.43 10.55
CA VAL A 81 0.10 -12.76 11.08
C VAL A 81 0.52 -12.63 12.55
N PHE A 82 -0.20 -13.33 13.43
CA PHE A 82 -0.04 -13.27 14.87
C PHE A 82 -0.17 -14.66 15.51
N PRO A 83 0.25 -14.86 16.77
CA PRO A 83 0.06 -16.13 17.47
C PRO A 83 -1.42 -16.53 17.53
N GLY A 84 -1.79 -17.59 16.79
CA GLY A 84 -3.18 -18.05 16.64
C GLY A 84 -3.79 -17.79 15.25
N SER A 85 -3.08 -17.14 14.33
CA SER A 85 -3.47 -17.12 12.92
C SER A 85 -3.47 -18.53 12.33
N ASN A 86 -4.34 -18.76 11.33
CA ASN A 86 -4.32 -19.96 10.53
C ASN A 86 -2.99 -20.09 9.75
N PHE A 87 -2.74 -21.30 9.23
CA PHE A 87 -1.60 -21.54 8.36
C PHE A 87 -1.64 -20.59 7.15
N ILE A 88 -0.52 -19.93 6.87
CA ILE A 88 -0.40 -18.97 5.78
C ILE A 88 0.12 -19.68 4.53
N ASN A 89 -0.73 -19.77 3.51
CA ASN A 89 -0.37 -20.39 2.23
C ASN A 89 0.40 -19.41 1.33
N ILE A 90 1.61 -19.80 0.92
CA ILE A 90 2.42 -19.05 -0.05
C ILE A 90 2.34 -19.75 -1.41
N GLY A 91 1.93 -19.04 -2.45
CA GLY A 91 1.83 -19.57 -3.81
C GLY A 91 3.18 -19.56 -4.53
N GLU A 92 3.73 -20.73 -4.82
CA GLU A 92 5.08 -20.94 -5.40
C GLU A 92 5.15 -21.05 -6.93
N ARG A 93 4.02 -21.12 -7.64
CA ARG A 93 3.99 -21.49 -9.07
C ARG A 93 4.43 -20.37 -10.01
N THR A 94 4.58 -19.16 -9.49
CA THR A 94 5.11 -17.94 -10.13
C THR A 94 6.64 -17.91 -10.06
N ASN A 95 7.26 -19.03 -10.38
CA ASN A 95 8.70 -19.26 -10.24
C ASN A 95 9.25 -19.81 -11.56
N VAL A 96 10.14 -19.07 -12.22
CA VAL A 96 10.75 -19.48 -13.51
C VAL A 96 11.58 -20.75 -13.36
N SER A 97 12.32 -20.90 -12.27
CA SER A 97 13.12 -22.10 -11.99
C SER A 97 12.26 -23.32 -11.62
N GLY A 98 11.11 -23.11 -10.96
CA GLY A 98 10.27 -24.19 -10.42
C GLY A 98 9.07 -24.60 -11.30
N SER A 99 8.62 -23.75 -12.21
CA SER A 99 7.37 -23.95 -12.97
C SER A 99 7.60 -23.89 -14.48
N ARG A 100 7.61 -25.06 -15.13
CA ARG A 100 7.81 -25.16 -16.60
C ARG A 100 6.83 -24.29 -17.40
N LYS A 101 5.56 -24.25 -16.97
CA LYS A 101 4.52 -23.43 -17.63
C LYS A 101 4.86 -21.95 -17.50
N PHE A 102 5.18 -21.48 -16.29
CA PHE A 102 5.49 -20.08 -16.05
C PHE A 102 6.78 -19.66 -16.76
N ALA A 103 7.82 -20.50 -16.70
CA ALA A 103 9.07 -20.28 -17.42
C ALA A 103 8.88 -20.12 -18.94
N GLY A 104 8.01 -20.93 -19.55
CA GLY A 104 7.66 -20.79 -20.97
C GLY A 104 7.00 -19.44 -21.26
N LEU A 105 6.00 -19.06 -20.46
CA LEU A 105 5.29 -17.79 -20.63
C LEU A 105 6.20 -16.57 -20.48
N ILE A 106 7.10 -16.58 -19.49
CA ILE A 106 8.05 -15.47 -19.28
C ILE A 106 9.07 -15.39 -20.41
N ARG A 107 9.61 -16.53 -20.89
CA ARG A 107 10.55 -16.55 -22.02
C ARG A 107 9.91 -16.10 -23.34
N GLU A 108 8.63 -16.40 -23.53
CA GLU A 108 7.85 -15.94 -24.68
C GLU A 108 7.28 -14.53 -24.50
N GLU A 109 7.61 -13.84 -23.40
CA GLU A 109 7.08 -12.51 -23.03
C GLU A 109 5.55 -12.41 -22.96
N LYS A 110 4.87 -13.52 -22.67
CA LYS A 110 3.41 -13.61 -22.51
C LYS A 110 2.99 -13.29 -21.07
N TYR A 111 3.18 -12.04 -20.67
CA TYR A 111 2.95 -11.60 -19.29
C TYR A 111 1.48 -11.68 -18.87
N GLU A 112 0.53 -11.37 -19.77
CA GLU A 112 -0.91 -11.48 -19.49
C GLU A 112 -1.33 -12.92 -19.22
N GLU A 113 -0.79 -13.88 -19.98
CA GLU A 113 -1.03 -15.30 -19.72
C GLU A 113 -0.33 -15.75 -18.43
N ALA A 114 0.84 -15.19 -18.11
CA ALA A 114 1.55 -15.46 -16.86
C ALA A 114 0.76 -15.00 -15.63
N LEU A 115 0.01 -13.88 -15.73
CA LEU A 115 -0.89 -13.43 -14.67
C LEU A 115 -1.97 -14.47 -14.33
N SER A 116 -2.42 -15.27 -15.30
CA SER A 116 -3.38 -16.35 -15.02
C SER A 116 -2.84 -17.39 -14.03
N VAL A 117 -1.52 -17.63 -14.01
CA VAL A 117 -0.88 -18.53 -13.05
C VAL A 117 -0.95 -17.93 -11.65
N ALA A 118 -0.65 -16.63 -11.51
CA ALA A 118 -0.76 -15.93 -10.24
C ALA A 118 -2.21 -15.91 -9.74
N ARG A 119 -3.16 -15.52 -10.59
CA ARG A 119 -4.60 -15.46 -10.26
C ARG A 119 -5.15 -16.79 -9.76
N GLN A 120 -4.83 -17.89 -10.45
CA GLN A 120 -5.24 -19.23 -10.03
C GLN A 120 -4.73 -19.61 -8.64
N GLN A 121 -3.55 -19.13 -8.23
CA GLN A 121 -3.04 -19.40 -6.88
C GLN A 121 -3.83 -18.61 -5.84
N VAL A 122 -4.14 -17.34 -6.11
CA VAL A 122 -4.95 -16.50 -5.23
C VAL A 122 -6.36 -17.10 -5.06
N GLU A 123 -7.01 -17.47 -6.16
CA GLU A 123 -8.33 -18.11 -6.17
C GLU A 123 -8.35 -19.44 -5.40
N ARG A 124 -7.20 -20.14 -5.34
CA ARG A 124 -7.03 -21.39 -4.58
C ARG A 124 -6.62 -21.18 -3.12
N GLY A 125 -6.60 -19.94 -2.66
CA GLY A 125 -6.38 -19.60 -1.25
C GLY A 125 -4.93 -19.32 -0.88
N ALA A 126 -4.06 -18.99 -1.86
CA ALA A 126 -2.78 -18.37 -1.54
C ALA A 126 -3.04 -17.00 -0.90
N GLN A 127 -2.40 -16.76 0.25
CA GLN A 127 -2.48 -15.49 0.99
C GLN A 127 -1.27 -14.60 0.71
N ILE A 128 -0.22 -15.18 0.13
CA ILE A 128 1.00 -14.51 -0.29
C ILE A 128 1.42 -15.15 -1.61
N LEU A 129 1.95 -14.37 -2.55
CA LEU A 129 2.55 -14.89 -3.77
C LEU A 129 4.07 -14.85 -3.68
N ASP A 130 4.72 -15.97 -3.99
CA ASP A 130 6.16 -16.00 -4.20
C ASP A 130 6.46 -15.77 -5.70
N VAL A 131 7.28 -14.78 -6.02
CA VAL A 131 7.66 -14.44 -7.39
C VAL A 131 9.17 -14.58 -7.54
N ASN A 132 9.57 -15.44 -8.46
CA ASN A 132 10.97 -15.70 -8.78
C ASN A 132 11.18 -15.65 -10.30
N MET A 133 12.08 -14.77 -10.74
CA MET A 133 12.47 -14.55 -12.14
C MET A 133 13.94 -14.89 -12.41
N ASP A 134 14.59 -15.61 -11.51
CA ASP A 134 15.98 -16.04 -11.66
C ASP A 134 16.05 -17.17 -12.70
N ASP A 135 16.74 -16.90 -13.80
CA ASP A 135 17.06 -17.85 -14.87
C ASP A 135 18.31 -17.35 -15.60
N VAL A 136 19.19 -18.28 -16.01
CA VAL A 136 20.46 -17.95 -16.68
C VAL A 136 20.25 -17.19 -17.99
N MET A 137 19.09 -17.36 -18.64
CA MET A 137 18.77 -16.80 -19.94
C MET A 137 17.95 -15.51 -19.85
N LEU A 138 17.62 -15.03 -18.66
CA LEU A 138 16.78 -13.84 -18.45
C LEU A 138 17.56 -12.71 -17.79
N ASP A 139 17.20 -11.48 -18.16
CA ASP A 139 17.51 -10.31 -17.34
C ASP A 139 16.50 -10.27 -16.18
N SER A 140 16.84 -10.94 -15.07
CA SER A 140 15.93 -11.17 -13.95
C SER A 140 15.43 -9.87 -13.31
N GLU A 141 16.24 -8.81 -13.30
CA GLU A 141 15.86 -7.49 -12.78
C GLU A 141 14.80 -6.80 -13.66
N LYS A 142 14.96 -6.85 -14.98
CA LYS A 142 13.94 -6.31 -15.89
C LYS A 142 12.68 -7.17 -15.91
N ALA A 143 12.83 -8.49 -15.92
CA ALA A 143 11.71 -9.43 -15.96
C ALA A 143 10.82 -9.31 -14.73
N ILE A 144 11.41 -9.23 -13.53
CA ILE A 144 10.62 -9.07 -12.30
C ILE A 144 9.96 -7.70 -12.22
N THR A 145 10.66 -6.61 -12.59
CA THR A 145 10.07 -5.27 -12.60
C THR A 145 8.86 -5.23 -13.54
N ARG A 146 9.01 -5.78 -14.75
CA ARG A 146 7.91 -5.84 -15.73
C ARG A 146 6.74 -6.66 -15.19
N PHE A 147 6.98 -7.86 -14.67
CA PHE A 147 5.92 -8.72 -14.16
C PHE A 147 5.22 -8.15 -12.93
N LEU A 148 5.93 -7.50 -12.00
CA LEU A 148 5.33 -6.82 -10.85
C LEU A 148 4.42 -5.66 -11.28
N ASN A 149 4.80 -4.90 -12.31
CA ASN A 149 3.94 -3.85 -12.87
C ASN A 149 2.66 -4.44 -13.48
N PHE A 150 2.75 -5.59 -14.16
CA PHE A 150 1.57 -6.31 -14.65
C PHE A 150 0.71 -6.84 -13.50
N LEU A 151 1.32 -7.41 -12.45
CA LEU A 151 0.59 -7.88 -11.25
C LEU A 151 -0.18 -6.74 -10.58
N ALA A 152 0.44 -5.57 -10.45
CA ALA A 152 -0.18 -4.38 -9.85
C ALA A 152 -1.39 -3.86 -10.65
N SER A 153 -1.48 -4.18 -11.95
CA SER A 153 -2.62 -3.82 -12.80
C SER A 153 -3.86 -4.70 -12.59
N ASP A 154 -3.72 -5.84 -11.90
CA ASP A 154 -4.83 -6.74 -11.58
C ASP A 154 -5.17 -6.66 -10.08
N PRO A 155 -6.29 -6.00 -9.71
CA PRO A 155 -6.67 -5.84 -8.30
C PRO A 155 -6.86 -7.16 -7.55
N GLU A 156 -7.32 -8.22 -8.23
CA GLU A 156 -7.57 -9.52 -7.59
C GLU A 156 -6.28 -10.19 -7.15
N ILE A 157 -5.19 -9.95 -7.88
CA ILE A 157 -3.88 -10.46 -7.52
C ILE A 157 -3.17 -9.50 -6.57
N ALA A 158 -3.22 -8.19 -6.87
CA ALA A 158 -2.56 -7.15 -6.10
C ALA A 158 -3.08 -7.02 -4.67
N ARG A 159 -4.26 -7.57 -4.35
CA ARG A 159 -4.80 -7.56 -2.97
C ARG A 159 -3.91 -8.28 -1.95
N ILE A 160 -3.22 -9.35 -2.34
CA ILE A 160 -2.36 -10.10 -1.43
C ILE A 160 -0.88 -9.66 -1.54
N PRO A 161 -0.09 -9.81 -0.46
CA PRO A 161 1.34 -9.47 -0.49
C PRO A 161 2.13 -10.35 -1.47
N VAL A 162 3.21 -9.79 -1.99
CA VAL A 162 4.18 -10.49 -2.85
C VAL A 162 5.51 -10.63 -2.11
N LEU A 163 6.02 -11.85 -2.02
CA LEU A 163 7.40 -12.15 -1.67
C LEU A 163 8.21 -12.25 -2.96
N ASN A 164 9.24 -11.42 -3.08
CA ASN A 164 10.16 -11.49 -4.20
C ASN A 164 11.38 -12.28 -3.77
N CYS A 165 11.65 -13.38 -4.48
CA CYS A 165 12.91 -14.10 -4.40
C CYS A 165 13.80 -13.62 -5.53
N LEU A 166 14.66 -12.64 -5.23
CA LEU A 166 15.83 -12.32 -6.05
C LEU A 166 17.07 -12.44 -5.17
N VAL A 167 18.20 -12.83 -5.75
CA VAL A 167 19.49 -12.82 -5.03
C VAL A 167 19.98 -11.37 -4.79
N ASN A 168 19.46 -10.38 -5.52
CA ASN A 168 19.86 -8.96 -5.48
C ASN A 168 18.70 -7.98 -5.11
N ILE A 169 17.85 -8.35 -4.15
CA ILE A 169 16.64 -7.56 -3.75
C ILE A 169 16.93 -6.09 -3.38
N CYS A 170 18.12 -5.78 -2.83
CA CYS A 170 18.40 -4.45 -2.27
C CYS A 170 18.33 -3.29 -3.29
N ASN A 171 18.61 -3.52 -4.58
CA ASN A 171 18.66 -2.44 -5.56
C ASN A 171 17.29 -2.10 -6.18
N ILE A 172 16.35 -3.05 -6.22
CA ILE A 172 15.09 -2.90 -6.97
C ILE A 172 14.00 -2.19 -6.15
N ILE A 173 13.97 -2.43 -4.83
CA ILE A 173 12.98 -1.77 -3.94
C ILE A 173 13.30 -0.27 -3.78
N HIS A 174 14.56 0.14 -3.92
CA HIS A 174 14.95 1.55 -3.82
C HIS A 174 14.47 2.42 -4.99
N MET A 175 14.12 1.86 -6.15
CA MET A 175 13.71 2.66 -7.31
C MET A 175 12.26 3.17 -7.26
N ASN A 176 11.39 2.61 -6.40
CA ASN A 176 9.98 3.01 -6.30
C ASN A 176 9.59 3.61 -4.93
N CYS A 177 10.58 3.90 -4.07
CA CYS A 177 10.35 4.52 -2.75
C CYS A 177 11.07 5.87 -2.57
N LEU A 178 11.45 6.55 -3.66
CA LEU A 178 11.91 7.94 -3.67
C LEU A 178 10.99 8.81 -4.54
#